data_AF-A0AAE0A691-F1
#
_entry.id   AF-A0AAE0A691-F1
#
_cell.length_a   1.000
_cell.length_b   1.000
_cell.length_c   1.000
_cell.angle_alpha   90.00
_cell.angle_beta   90.00
_cell.angle_gamma   90.00
#
_symmetry.space_group_name_H-M   'P 1'
#
loop_
_entity.id
_entity.type
_entity.pdbx_description
1 polymer ?
#
loop_
_entity_poly.entity_id
_entity_poly.type
_entity_poly.pdbx_seq_one_letter_code
_entity_poly.pdbx_strand_id
1 'polypeptide(L)'
;MVILKKWYPRLMLTKETYSKISIWVKLFNIPHEYWNEEGLSHFASAVGKPLYADSLTESMKRISYARVCIEIDATCELVDSFDLFMGDDS
;
A
#
# COMPACT_ATOMS: atom_id res chain seq x y z
N MET A 1 11.93 -7.46 -6.12
CA MET A 1 11.44 -6.09 -6.34
C MET A 1 11.53 -5.78 -7.83
N VAL A 2 10.41 -5.46 -8.49
CA VAL A 2 10.38 -5.06 -9.91
C VAL A 2 9.92 -3.61 -9.97
N ILE A 3 10.69 -2.73 -10.63
CA ILE A 3 10.38 -1.29 -10.75
C ILE A 3 9.82 -1.04 -12.14
N LEU A 4 8.58 -0.52 -12.22
CA LEU A 4 7.93 -0.17 -13.48
C LEU A 4 7.97 1.34 -13.70
N LYS A 5 8.55 1.76 -14.83
CA LYS A 5 8.66 3.18 -15.23
C LYS A 5 7.86 3.41 -16.51
N LYS A 6 7.10 4.52 -16.58
CA LYS A 6 6.39 4.90 -17.81
C LYS A 6 7.41 5.12 -18.93
N TRP A 7 7.25 4.39 -20.04
CA TRP A 7 8.17 4.46 -21.16
C TRP A 7 8.07 5.81 -21.88
N TYR A 8 9.23 6.37 -22.26
CA TYR A 8 9.35 7.50 -23.17
C TYR A 8 10.66 7.39 -23.99
N PRO A 9 10.75 8.01 -25.18
CA PRO A 9 11.96 7.97 -25.99
C PRO A 9 13.15 8.57 -25.23
N ARG A 10 14.26 7.83 -25.14
CA ARG A 10 15.45 8.13 -24.29
C ARG A 10 15.23 7.94 -22.78
N LEU A 11 14.30 7.08 -22.38
CA LEU A 11 14.27 6.60 -20.99
C LEU A 11 15.60 5.91 -20.65
N MET A 12 16.41 6.59 -19.85
CA MET A 12 17.57 5.99 -19.21
C MET A 12 17.09 5.35 -17.91
N LEU A 13 17.30 4.04 -17.79
CA LEU A 13 17.15 3.32 -16.53
C LEU A 13 18.40 3.57 -15.67
N THR A 14 18.67 4.84 -15.38
CA THR A 14 19.67 5.21 -14.41
C THR A 14 19.18 4.76 -13.03
N LYS A 15 20.12 4.35 -12.18
CA LYS A 15 19.91 4.17 -10.73
C LYS A 15 19.73 5.54 -10.08
N GLU A 16 18.83 6.34 -10.63
CA GLU A 16 18.33 7.54 -9.99
C GLU A 16 17.80 7.09 -8.64
N THR A 17 18.26 7.76 -7.58
CA THR A 17 17.75 7.57 -6.23
C THR A 17 16.29 8.01 -6.22
N TYR A 18 15.41 7.13 -6.70
CA TYR A 18 13.97 7.25 -6.51
C TYR A 18 13.72 7.06 -5.03
N SER A 19 13.82 8.15 -4.27
CA SER A 19 13.47 8.14 -2.85
C SER A 19 12.00 7.79 -2.67
N LYS A 20 11.14 7.87 -3.69
CA LYS A 20 9.72 7.52 -3.56
C LYS A 20 9.22 6.71 -4.73
N ILE A 21 8.57 5.58 -4.43
CA ILE A 21 7.95 4.70 -5.42
C ILE A 21 6.55 4.31 -4.95
N SER A 22 5.65 4.08 -5.92
CA SER A 22 4.31 3.57 -5.63
C SER A 22 4.27 2.06 -5.84
N ILE A 23 3.80 1.33 -4.83
CA ILE A 23 3.65 -0.12 -4.88
C ILE A 23 2.24 -0.53 -4.45
N TRP A 24 1.80 -1.70 -4.91
CA TRP A 24 0.53 -2.28 -4.48
C TRP A 24 0.79 -3.33 -3.40
N VAL A 25 0.28 -3.11 -2.19
CA VAL A 25 0.33 -4.06 -1.08
C VAL A 25 -0.99 -4.79 -0.94
N LYS A 26 -0.93 -6.02 -0.43
CA LYS A 26 -2.11 -6.80 -0.02
C LYS A 26 -2.10 -6.87 1.49
N LEU A 27 -3.19 -6.42 2.10
CA LEU A 27 -3.39 -6.46 3.54
C LEU A 27 -4.37 -7.59 3.85
N PHE A 28 -3.92 -8.53 4.67
CA PHE A 28 -4.69 -9.72 5.06
C PHE A 28 -5.19 -9.57 6.49
N ASN A 29 -6.21 -10.34 6.86
CA ASN A 29 -6.74 -10.42 8.22
C ASN A 29 -7.23 -9.07 8.80
N ILE A 30 -7.70 -8.15 7.94
CA ILE A 30 -8.33 -6.90 8.39
C ILE A 30 -9.76 -7.22 8.87
N PRO A 31 -10.12 -6.84 10.12
CA PRO A 31 -11.50 -7.00 10.61
C PRO A 31 -12.49 -6.22 9.76
N HIS A 32 -13.70 -6.76 9.59
CA HIS A 32 -14.71 -6.18 8.69
C HIS A 32 -15.02 -4.71 9.03
N GLU A 33 -15.03 -4.31 10.29
CA GLU A 33 -15.31 -2.92 10.71
C GLU A 33 -14.34 -1.88 10.13
N TYR A 34 -13.10 -2.29 9.83
CA TYR A 34 -12.07 -1.42 9.25
C TYR A 34 -12.01 -1.46 7.72
N TRP A 35 -12.97 -2.11 7.05
CA TRP A 35 -13.05 -2.15 5.58
C TRP A 35 -13.51 -0.84 4.94
N ASN A 36 -13.36 0.28 5.61
CA ASN A 36 -13.66 1.62 5.09
C ASN A 36 -12.37 2.36 4.72
N GLU A 37 -12.51 3.53 4.09
CA GLU A 37 -11.37 4.34 3.65
C GLU A 37 -10.40 4.66 4.79
N GLU A 38 -10.93 5.02 5.96
CA GLU A 38 -10.13 5.40 7.13
C GLU A 38 -9.36 4.21 7.72
N GLY A 39 -10.05 3.09 7.94
CA GLY A 39 -9.46 1.86 8.45
C GLY A 39 -8.37 1.34 7.51
N LEU A 40 -8.66 1.18 6.21
CA LEU A 40 -7.68 0.71 5.24
C LEU A 40 -6.49 1.66 5.11
N SER A 41 -6.72 2.97 5.18
CA SER A 41 -5.64 3.96 5.20
C SER A 41 -4.79 3.86 6.46
N HIS A 42 -5.39 3.58 7.62
CA HIS A 42 -4.68 3.34 8.88
C HIS A 42 -3.76 2.12 8.77
N PHE A 43 -4.28 0.98 8.28
CA PHE A 43 -3.47 -0.22 8.05
C PHE A 43 -2.34 0.00 7.03
N ALA A 44 -2.64 0.67 5.92
CA ALA A 44 -1.65 0.95 4.87
C ALA A 44 -0.55 1.93 5.34
N SER A 45 -0.88 2.87 6.23
CA SER A 45 0.06 3.86 6.80
C SER A 45 1.20 3.24 7.60
N ALA A 46 1.02 2.02 8.12
CA ALA A 46 2.08 1.26 8.79
C ALA A 46 3.24 0.90 7.84
N VAL A 47 2.96 0.80 6.54
CA VAL A 47 3.94 0.39 5.51
C VAL A 47 4.39 1.58 4.65
N GLY A 48 3.51 2.54 4.40
CA GLY A 48 3.81 3.71 3.56
C GLY A 48 2.63 4.66 3.44
N LYS A 49 2.76 5.74 2.68
CA LYS A 49 1.68 6.71 2.51
C LYS A 49 0.57 6.12 1.61
N PRO A 50 -0.67 5.94 2.09
CA PRO A 50 -1.78 5.46 1.27
C PRO A 50 -2.09 6.43 0.13
N LEU A 51 -2.35 5.89 -1.06
CA LEU A 51 -2.71 6.66 -2.26
C LEU A 51 -4.09 6.28 -2.79
N TYR A 52 -4.31 4.98 -3.05
CA TYR A 52 -5.51 4.49 -3.72
C TYR A 52 -5.86 3.07 -3.25
N ALA A 53 -7.13 2.71 -3.21
CA ALA A 53 -7.56 1.31 -3.11
C ALA A 53 -7.87 0.74 -4.50
N ASP A 54 -7.82 -0.58 -4.67
CA ASP A 54 -8.34 -1.18 -5.92
C ASP A 54 -9.87 -1.24 -5.91
N SER A 55 -10.49 -1.29 -7.09
CA SER A 55 -11.95 -1.22 -7.22
C SER A 55 -12.71 -2.36 -6.53
N LEU A 56 -12.06 -3.51 -6.32
CA LEU A 56 -12.64 -4.63 -5.59
C LEU A 56 -12.61 -4.41 -4.08
N THR A 57 -11.58 -3.74 -3.59
CA THR A 57 -11.45 -3.29 -2.20
C THR A 57 -12.45 -2.17 -1.92
N GLU A 58 -12.54 -1.18 -2.80
CA GLU A 58 -13.50 -0.07 -2.68
C GLU A 58 -14.96 -0.55 -2.68
N SER A 59 -15.27 -1.55 -3.51
CA SER A 59 -16.61 -2.13 -3.57
C SER A 59 -16.88 -3.17 -2.48
N MET A 60 -15.92 -3.44 -1.59
CA MET A 60 -15.97 -4.50 -0.56
C MET A 60 -16.38 -5.87 -1.11
N LYS A 61 -16.17 -6.14 -2.41
CA LYS A 61 -16.59 -7.38 -3.07
C LYS A 61 -15.63 -8.54 -2.81
N ARG A 62 -14.43 -8.25 -2.31
CA ARG A 62 -13.41 -9.24 -1.97
C ARG A 62 -12.99 -9.01 -0.53
N ILE A 63 -13.40 -9.88 0.40
CA ILE A 63 -13.09 -9.74 1.83
C ILE A 63 -11.78 -10.47 2.21
N SER A 64 -11.22 -11.29 1.30
CA SER A 64 -10.02 -12.09 1.57
C SER A 64 -8.75 -11.26 1.82
N TYR A 65 -8.66 -10.07 1.23
CA TYR A 65 -7.58 -9.11 1.42
C TYR A 65 -7.98 -7.76 0.83
N ALA A 66 -7.55 -6.68 1.47
CA ALA A 66 -7.60 -5.35 0.88
C ALA A 66 -6.35 -5.11 0.05
N ARG A 67 -6.48 -4.42 -1.08
CA ARG A 67 -5.36 -4.04 -1.93
C ARG A 67 -5.26 -2.52 -2.01
N VAL A 68 -4.14 -1.99 -1.51
CA VAL A 68 -3.89 -0.55 -1.41
C VAL A 68 -2.59 -0.21 -2.14
N CYS A 69 -2.62 0.86 -2.92
CA CYS A 69 -1.47 1.50 -3.50
C CYS A 69 -0.88 2.45 -2.46
N ILE A 70 0.39 2.27 -2.12
CA ILE A 70 1.12 3.09 -1.16
C ILE A 70 2.36 3.69 -1.81
N GLU A 71 2.75 4.89 -1.38
CA GLU A 71 4.05 5.48 -1.65
C GLU A 71 5.02 5.13 -0.52
N ILE A 72 6.14 4.51 -0.86
CA ILE A 72 7.21 4.14 0.07
C ILE A 72 8.54 4.72 -0.38
N ASP A 73 9.50 4.79 0.55
CA ASP A 73 10.89 5.03 0.18
C ASP A 73 11.55 3.75 -0.33
N ALA A 74 12.13 3.80 -1.54
CA ALA A 74 12.76 2.63 -2.15
C ALA A 74 14.06 2.20 -1.44
N THR A 75 14.56 3.01 -0.51
CA THR A 75 15.71 2.69 0.35
C THR A 75 15.31 1.97 1.64
N CYS A 76 14.02 1.98 2.00
CA CYS A 76 13.51 1.27 3.17
C CYS A 76 13.28 -0.22 2.84
N GLU A 77 13.55 -1.09 3.80
CA GLU A 77 13.18 -2.49 3.70
C GLU A 77 11.66 -2.65 3.75
N LEU A 78 11.14 -3.57 2.94
CA LEU A 78 9.72 -3.88 2.94
C LEU A 78 9.38 -4.73 4.16
N VAL A 79 8.33 -4.36 4.87
CA VAL A 79 7.84 -5.11 6.03
C VAL A 79 6.86 -6.19 5.56
N ASP A 80 7.13 -7.46 5.88
CA ASP A 80 6.25 -8.58 5.52
C ASP A 80 5.08 -8.76 6.49
N SER A 81 5.25 -8.35 7.75
CA SER A 81 4.23 -8.40 8.80
C SER A 81 4.44 -7.30 9.83
N PHE A 82 3.35 -6.68 10.28
CA PHE A 82 3.37 -5.67 11.33
C PHE A 82 2.16 -5.88 12.25
N ASP A 83 2.35 -5.58 13.53
CA ASP A 83 1.26 -5.56 14.50
C ASP A 83 0.71 -4.14 14.59
N LEU A 84 -0.60 -3.98 14.39
CA LEU A 84 -1.30 -2.73 14.66
C LEU A 84 -2.16 -2.87 15.90
N PHE A 85 -1.95 -1.96 16.84
CA PHE A 85 -2.84 -1.78 17.97
C PHE A 85 -4.07 -1.01 17.48
N MET A 86 -5.17 -1.72 17.32
CA MET A 86 -6.48 -1.13 17.09
C MET A 86 -6.86 -0.47 18.42
N GLY A 87 -6.84 0.86 18.47
CA GLY A 87 -7.13 1.60 19.71
C GLY A 87 -8.51 1.21 20.24
N ASP A 88 -8.61 1.01 21.54
CA ASP A 88 -9.89 0.69 22.21
C ASP A 88 -10.87 1.84 21.98
N ASP A 89 -11.98 1.57 21.30
CA ASP A 89 -13.13 2.47 21.18
C ASP A 89 -13.60 2.88 22.59
N SER A 90 -13.41 4.15 22.94
CA SER A 90 -13.93 4.78 24.16
C SER A 90 -15.17 5.60 23.86
#